data_AF-A0A9P4Z199-F1
#
_entry.id   AF-A0A9P4Z199-F1
#
_cell.length_a   1.000
_cell.length_b   1.000
_cell.length_c   1.000
_cell.angle_alpha   90.00
_cell.angle_beta   90.00
_cell.angle_gamma   90.00
#
_symmetry.space_group_name_H-M   'P 1'
#
loop_
_entity.id
_entity.type
_entity.pdbx_description
1 polymer ?
#
loop_
_entity_poly.entity_id
_entity_poly.type
_entity_poly.pdbx_seq_one_letter_code
_entity_poly.pdbx_strand_id
1 'polypeptide(L)'
;MATQYEIEHNVQFREPRRGRRVDMASFFSLLDQISGDPSSSGRDGGNTTGPRQHRQNNPHATPTPVDSAALFRMLQDQLLTLQSTAPTDGNREFLEQLISSLEGDINDPPPTLRGVSQEFVDTLDRVPRRRLAADDDCAICKVPYLEDH
;
A
#
# COMPACT_ATOMS: atom_id res chain seq x y z
N MET A 1 -17.78 28.45 -2.89
CA MET A 1 -18.87 28.68 -1.92
C MET A 1 -18.62 27.72 -0.77
N ALA A 2 -18.24 28.23 0.41
CA ALA A 2 -17.92 27.38 1.56
C ALA A 2 -19.21 26.85 2.18
N THR A 3 -19.25 25.56 2.51
CA THR A 3 -20.41 24.97 3.19
C THR A 3 -20.45 25.37 4.66
N GLN A 4 -21.63 25.42 5.28
CA GLN A 4 -21.77 25.84 6.69
C GLN A 4 -20.93 25.00 7.67
N TYR A 5 -20.72 23.72 7.33
CA TYR A 5 -19.86 22.81 8.08
C TYR A 5 -18.37 23.21 8.02
N GLU A 6 -17.87 23.73 6.89
CA GLU A 6 -16.48 24.23 6.77
C GLU A 6 -16.20 25.41 7.70
N ILE A 7 -17.22 26.26 7.88
CA ILE A 7 -17.15 27.47 8.71
C ILE A 7 -17.21 27.08 10.20
N GLU A 8 -18.11 26.15 10.58
CA GLU A 8 -18.30 25.72 11.97
C GLU A 8 -17.14 24.85 12.49
N HIS A 9 -16.50 24.06 11.62
CA HIS A 9 -15.40 23.16 12.00
C HIS A 9 -14.00 23.63 11.54
N ASN A 10 -13.90 24.83 10.94
CA ASN A 10 -12.66 25.44 10.47
C ASN A 10 -11.80 24.50 9.60
N VAL A 11 -12.46 23.68 8.77
CA VAL A 11 -11.85 22.74 7.83
C VAL A 11 -12.17 23.17 6.41
N GLN A 12 -11.15 23.28 5.56
CA GLN A 12 -11.33 23.59 4.14
C GLN A 12 -11.36 22.30 3.33
N PHE A 13 -12.52 21.92 2.80
CA PHE A 13 -12.61 20.81 1.85
C PHE A 13 -12.10 21.25 0.48
N ARG A 14 -10.84 20.89 0.19
CA ARG A 14 -10.33 20.96 -1.19
C ARG A 14 -10.98 19.84 -2.00
N GLU A 15 -11.52 20.19 -3.16
CA GLU A 15 -12.11 19.23 -4.09
C GLU A 15 -11.07 18.13 -4.38
N PRO A 16 -11.37 16.85 -4.08
CA PRO A 16 -10.39 15.81 -4.30
C PRO A 16 -10.14 15.71 -5.80
N ARG A 17 -8.88 15.90 -6.22
CA ARG A 17 -8.45 15.56 -7.58
C ARG A 17 -8.86 14.11 -7.81
N ARG A 18 -9.88 13.89 -8.63
CA ARG A 18 -10.39 12.56 -8.99
C ARG A 18 -9.39 11.88 -9.90
N GLY A 19 -8.27 11.44 -9.33
CA GLY A 19 -7.46 10.38 -9.90
C GLY A 19 -8.21 9.06 -9.72
N ARG A 20 -8.10 8.16 -10.70
CA ARG A 20 -8.54 6.77 -10.56
C ARG A 20 -7.62 6.13 -9.51
N ARG A 21 -7.95 6.31 -8.22
CA ARG A 21 -7.22 5.65 -7.15
C ARG A 21 -7.53 4.17 -7.24
N VAL A 22 -6.48 3.36 -7.36
CA VAL A 22 -6.62 1.91 -7.24
C VAL A 22 -7.04 1.62 -5.79
N ASP A 23 -8.12 0.85 -5.63
CA ASP A 23 -8.63 0.50 -4.31
C ASP A 23 -7.69 -0.51 -3.64
N MET A 24 -6.87 -0.02 -2.72
CA MET A 24 -5.95 -0.86 -1.94
C MET A 24 -6.68 -1.65 -0.84
N ALA A 25 -7.93 -1.34 -0.49
CA ALA A 25 -8.68 -2.12 0.50
C ALA A 25 -8.90 -3.56 0.01
N SER A 26 -9.15 -3.72 -1.29
CA SER A 26 -9.24 -5.02 -1.95
C SER A 26 -7.91 -5.78 -1.90
N PHE A 27 -6.79 -5.10 -2.10
CA PHE A 27 -5.45 -5.68 -1.96
C PHE A 27 -5.19 -6.18 -0.53
N PHE A 28 -5.43 -5.34 0.49
CA PHE A 28 -5.23 -5.73 1.89
C PHE A 28 -6.18 -6.84 2.34
N SER A 29 -7.42 -6.84 1.84
CA SER A 29 -8.39 -7.91 2.11
C SER A 29 -7.91 -9.25 1.55
N LEU A 30 -7.36 -9.26 0.34
CA LEU A 30 -6.77 -10.46 -0.26
C LEU A 30 -5.51 -10.88 0.50
N LEU A 31 -4.68 -9.93 0.94
CA LEU A 31 -3.50 -10.21 1.73
C LEU A 31 -3.82 -10.84 3.10
N ASP A 32 -4.87 -10.39 3.81
CA ASP A 32 -5.32 -11.01 5.08
C ASP A 32 -5.84 -12.44 4.85
N GLN A 33 -6.55 -12.66 3.74
CA GLN A 33 -7.03 -13.99 3.36
C GLN A 33 -5.89 -14.96 3.09
N ILE A 34 -4.78 -14.47 2.52
CA ILE A 34 -3.61 -15.28 2.13
C ILE A 34 -2.63 -15.49 3.29
N SER A 35 -2.47 -14.49 4.17
CA SER A 35 -1.44 -14.51 5.22
C SER A 35 -1.82 -15.37 6.42
N GLY A 36 -3.10 -15.65 6.65
CA GLY A 36 -3.58 -16.62 7.64
C GLY A 36 -3.19 -16.36 9.10
N ASP A 37 -2.41 -15.31 9.37
CA ASP A 37 -1.83 -15.02 10.67
C ASP A 37 -2.89 -14.34 11.57
N PRO A 38 -3.29 -14.96 12.69
CA PRO A 38 -4.22 -14.30 13.62
C PRO A 38 -3.66 -12.99 14.20
N SER A 39 -2.33 -12.78 14.15
CA SER A 39 -1.62 -11.61 14.69
C SER A 39 -1.75 -10.36 13.81
N SER A 40 -1.95 -10.50 12.50
CA SER A 40 -2.13 -9.36 11.57
C SER A 40 -3.50 -8.70 11.72
N SER A 41 -4.50 -9.47 12.15
CA SER A 41 -5.88 -9.01 12.35
C SER A 41 -6.11 -8.18 13.62
N GLY A 42 -5.06 -7.87 14.38
CA GLY A 42 -5.11 -7.09 15.62
C GLY A 42 -4.82 -5.59 15.49
N ARG A 43 -4.53 -5.07 14.28
CA ARG A 43 -4.16 -3.65 14.09
C ARG A 43 -5.29 -2.70 13.70
N ASP A 44 -6.49 -3.20 13.41
CA ASP A 44 -7.66 -2.35 13.15
C ASP A 44 -8.78 -2.69 14.14
N GLY A 45 -9.01 -1.79 15.11
CA GLY A 45 -10.04 -1.90 16.15
C GLY A 45 -11.46 -1.68 15.62
N GLY A 46 -11.76 -2.25 14.45
CA GLY A 46 -13.05 -2.17 13.78
C GLY A 46 -13.82 -3.47 13.92
N ASN A 47 -14.93 -3.42 14.64
CA ASN A 47 -15.92 -4.48 14.77
C ASN A 47 -16.47 -4.93 13.40
N THR A 48 -15.83 -5.88 12.73
CA THR A 48 -16.30 -6.41 11.44
C THR A 48 -17.08 -7.70 11.63
N THR A 49 -18.38 -7.54 11.87
CA THR A 49 -19.35 -8.63 11.77
C THR A 49 -19.65 -8.86 10.28
N GLY A 50 -18.81 -9.63 9.58
CA GLY A 50 -18.93 -9.91 8.13
C GLY A 50 -18.62 -11.38 7.79
N PRO A 51 -19.16 -11.94 6.68
CA PRO A 51 -19.24 -13.38 6.46
C PRO A 51 -17.85 -14.05 6.32
N ARG A 52 -17.60 -15.00 7.24
CA ARG A 52 -16.37 -15.78 7.43
C ARG A 52 -16.16 -16.91 6.41
N GLN A 53 -16.21 -16.66 5.10
CA GLN A 53 -16.21 -17.78 4.13
C GLN A 53 -14.87 -18.11 3.43
N HIS A 54 -13.81 -17.31 3.59
CA HIS A 54 -12.50 -17.62 2.97
C HIS A 54 -11.28 -17.33 3.86
N ARG A 55 -11.40 -17.43 5.19
CA ARG A 55 -10.17 -17.62 6.00
C ARG A 55 -9.72 -19.05 5.79
N GLN A 56 -8.49 -19.22 5.31
CA GLN A 56 -7.88 -20.53 5.14
C GLN A 56 -7.97 -21.27 6.47
N ASN A 57 -8.76 -22.35 6.50
CA ASN A 57 -9.06 -23.09 7.73
C ASN A 57 -7.85 -23.91 8.21
N ASN A 58 -6.78 -23.97 7.40
CA ASN A 58 -5.55 -24.66 7.71
C ASN A 58 -4.41 -23.64 7.88
N PRO A 59 -3.84 -23.49 9.09
CA PRO A 59 -2.78 -22.51 9.39
C PRO A 59 -1.45 -22.81 8.68
N HIS A 60 -1.32 -23.97 8.03
CA HIS A 60 -0.14 -24.34 7.24
C HIS A 60 -0.41 -24.35 5.73
N ALA A 61 -1.57 -23.87 5.29
CA ALA A 61 -1.85 -23.74 3.86
C ALA A 61 -0.93 -22.68 3.25
N THR A 62 -0.19 -23.04 2.21
CA THR A 62 0.54 -22.07 1.40
C THR A 62 -0.42 -21.33 0.47
N PRO A 63 -0.16 -20.06 0.15
CA PRO A 63 -0.90 -19.32 -0.87
C PRO A 63 -0.99 -20.12 -2.16
N THR A 64 -2.13 -20.08 -2.86
CA THR A 64 -2.15 -20.62 -4.21
C THR A 64 -1.35 -19.69 -5.14
N PRO A 65 -0.64 -20.21 -6.15
CA PRO A 65 0.09 -19.39 -7.13
C PRO A 65 -0.78 -18.32 -7.82
N VAL A 66 -2.07 -18.63 -7.98
CA VAL A 66 -3.06 -17.73 -8.58
C VAL A 66 -3.34 -16.54 -7.67
N ASP A 67 -3.49 -16.79 -6.36
CA ASP A 67 -3.77 -15.74 -5.38
C ASP A 67 -2.57 -14.79 -5.23
N SER A 68 -1.33 -15.33 -5.21
CA SER A 68 -0.12 -14.51 -5.20
C SER A 68 0.03 -13.68 -6.47
N ALA A 69 -0.21 -14.27 -7.65
CA ALA A 69 -0.17 -13.52 -8.92
C ALA A 69 -1.26 -12.43 -8.98
N ALA A 70 -2.42 -12.65 -8.37
CA ALA A 70 -3.49 -11.65 -8.28
C ALA A 70 -3.08 -10.45 -7.40
N LEU A 71 -2.39 -10.69 -6.27
CA LEU A 71 -1.82 -9.62 -5.45
C LEU A 71 -0.81 -8.79 -6.23
N PHE A 72 0.14 -9.43 -6.91
CA PHE A 72 1.17 -8.72 -7.68
C PHE A 72 0.58 -7.91 -8.83
N ARG A 73 -0.50 -8.39 -9.48
CA ARG A 73 -1.24 -7.59 -10.48
C ARG A 73 -1.89 -6.34 -9.89
N MET A 74 -2.52 -6.44 -8.71
CA MET A 74 -3.10 -5.27 -8.05
C MET A 74 -2.01 -4.24 -7.64
N LEU A 75 -0.85 -4.72 -7.22
CA LEU A 75 0.30 -3.86 -6.93
C LEU A 75 0.84 -3.20 -8.19
N GLN A 76 0.94 -3.95 -9.29
CA GLN A 76 1.36 -3.44 -10.60
C GLN A 76 0.43 -2.32 -11.08
N ASP A 77 -0.89 -2.49 -11.00
CA ASP A 77 -1.87 -1.46 -11.38
C ASP A 77 -1.66 -0.14 -10.61
N GLN A 78 -1.30 -0.24 -9.33
CA GLN A 78 -1.00 0.93 -8.51
C GLN A 78 0.30 1.61 -8.94
N LEU A 79 1.35 0.84 -9.22
CA LEU A 79 2.62 1.41 -9.70
C LEU A 79 2.49 2.05 -11.08
N LEU A 80 1.71 1.46 -11.99
CA LEU A 80 1.39 2.06 -13.29
C LEU A 80 0.67 3.41 -13.13
N THR A 81 -0.24 3.50 -12.14
CA THR A 81 -0.91 4.75 -11.82
C THR A 81 0.09 5.81 -11.31
N LEU A 82 1.02 5.42 -10.44
CA LEU A 82 2.09 6.29 -9.96
C LEU A 82 3.04 6.72 -11.08
N GLN A 83 3.42 5.81 -11.97
CA GLN A 83 4.26 6.09 -13.13
C GLN A 83 3.61 7.12 -14.06
N SER A 84 2.29 7.00 -14.28
CA SER A 84 1.55 7.96 -15.11
C SER A 84 1.51 9.38 -14.53
N THR A 85 1.64 9.50 -13.21
CA THR A 85 1.60 10.76 -12.46
C THR A 85 2.96 11.17 -11.91
N ALA A 86 4.04 10.48 -12.32
CA ALA A 86 5.39 10.70 -11.82
C ALA A 86 5.88 12.14 -12.15
N PRO A 87 6.38 12.89 -11.16
CA PRO A 87 6.77 14.28 -11.36
C PRO A 87 8.13 14.46 -12.05
N THR A 88 8.98 13.44 -12.06
CA THR A 88 10.32 13.48 -12.67
C THR A 88 10.58 12.25 -13.52
N ASP A 89 11.43 12.38 -14.54
CA ASP A 89 11.79 11.28 -15.44
C ASP A 89 12.55 10.16 -14.71
N GLY A 90 13.41 10.50 -13.74
CA GLY A 90 14.11 9.51 -12.92
C GLY A 90 13.16 8.67 -12.05
N ASN A 91 12.06 9.26 -11.55
CA ASN A 91 11.05 8.48 -10.81
C ASN A 91 10.27 7.56 -11.75
N ARG A 92 9.97 8.02 -12.95
CA ARG A 92 9.33 7.20 -13.99
C ARG A 92 10.17 5.97 -14.32
N GLU A 93 11.47 6.15 -14.53
CA GLU A 93 12.40 5.05 -14.80
C GLU A 93 12.51 4.07 -13.62
N PHE A 94 12.56 4.57 -12.38
CA PHE A 94 12.56 3.72 -11.19
C PHE A 94 11.26 2.89 -11.07
N LEU A 95 10.10 3.51 -11.32
CA LEU A 95 8.82 2.82 -11.32
C LEU A 95 8.73 1.79 -12.45
N GLU A 96 9.31 2.05 -13.62
CA GLU A 96 9.42 1.07 -14.72
C GLU A 96 10.24 -0.15 -14.32
N GLN A 97 11.37 0.05 -13.64
CA GLN A 97 12.19 -1.05 -13.13
C GLN A 97 11.42 -1.91 -12.11
N LEU A 98 10.67 -1.27 -11.20
CA LEU A 98 9.80 -1.96 -10.23
C LEU A 98 8.69 -2.76 -10.91
N ILE A 99 8.02 -2.18 -11.91
CA ILE A 99 6.96 -2.85 -12.67
C ILE A 99 7.54 -4.07 -13.41
N SER A 100 8.71 -3.94 -14.03
CA SER A 100 9.36 -5.05 -14.72
C SER A 100 9.77 -6.19 -13.76
N SER A 101 10.23 -5.85 -12.55
CA SER A 101 10.50 -6.85 -11.51
C SER A 101 9.23 -7.62 -11.13
N LEU A 102 8.10 -6.92 -10.96
CA LEU A 102 6.83 -7.54 -10.62
C LEU A 102 6.26 -8.41 -11.74
N GLU A 103 6.52 -8.07 -13.01
CA GLU A 103 6.14 -8.94 -14.13
C GLU A 103 6.84 -10.30 -14.05
N GLY A 104 8.10 -10.33 -13.61
CA GLY A 104 8.81 -11.57 -13.30
C GLY A 104 8.06 -12.40 -12.26
N ASP A 105 7.71 -11.78 -11.13
CA ASP A 105 6.99 -12.43 -10.02
C ASP A 105 5.55 -12.83 -10.40
N ILE A 106 4.90 -12.14 -11.35
CA ILE A 106 3.57 -12.53 -11.85
C ILE A 106 3.65 -13.80 -12.70
N ASN A 107 4.73 -13.95 -13.48
CA ASN A 107 4.92 -15.10 -14.38
C ASN A 107 5.41 -16.33 -13.62
N ASP A 108 6.25 -16.16 -12.61
CA ASP A 108 6.74 -17.22 -11.72
C ASP A 108 6.46 -16.84 -10.25
N PRO A 109 5.20 -16.96 -9.78
CA PRO A 109 4.81 -16.50 -8.47
C PRO A 109 5.51 -17.29 -7.35
N PRO A 110 6.10 -16.60 -6.36
CA PRO A 110 6.76 -17.26 -5.25
C PRO A 110 5.76 -18.12 -4.45
N PRO A 111 6.18 -19.31 -3.98
CA PRO A 111 5.32 -20.23 -3.24
C PRO A 111 4.89 -19.69 -1.87
N THR A 112 5.58 -18.67 -1.37
CA THR A 112 5.30 -18.01 -0.09
C THR A 112 5.62 -16.52 -0.20
N LEU A 113 4.72 -15.67 0.28
CA LEU A 113 4.97 -14.24 0.42
C LEU A 113 5.90 -14.03 1.63
N ARG A 114 7.21 -13.94 1.38
CA ARG A 114 8.18 -13.65 2.44
C ARG A 114 8.13 -12.17 2.79
N GLY A 115 7.49 -11.86 3.91
CA GLY A 115 7.61 -10.55 4.54
C GLY A 115 8.98 -10.37 5.21
N VAL A 116 9.22 -9.17 5.71
CA VAL A 116 10.33 -8.90 6.63
C VAL A 116 9.95 -9.32 8.05
N SER A 117 10.93 -9.79 8.84
CA SER A 117 10.72 -10.14 10.23
C SER A 117 10.44 -8.90 11.08
N GLN A 118 9.73 -9.08 12.20
CA GLN A 118 9.41 -7.97 13.11
C GLN A 118 10.70 -7.32 13.67
N GLU A 119 11.72 -8.14 13.97
CA GLU A 119 13.05 -7.66 14.38
C GLU A 119 13.68 -6.71 13.34
N PHE A 120 13.52 -6.98 12.04
CA PHE A 120 14.04 -6.11 10.99
C PHE A 120 13.34 -4.75 11.04
N VAL A 121 12.02 -4.74 11.17
CA VAL A 121 11.23 -3.51 11.30
C VAL A 121 11.61 -2.73 12.56
N ASP A 122 11.86 -3.41 13.66
CA ASP A 122 12.27 -2.78 14.93
C ASP A 122 13.68 -2.17 14.86
N THR A 123 14.55 -2.68 13.98
CA THR A 123 15.88 -2.09 13.73
C THR A 123 15.85 -0.86 12.82
N LEU A 124 14.77 -0.62 12.09
CA LEU A 124 14.65 0.57 11.24
C LEU A 124 14.48 1.82 12.10
N ASP A 125 15.49 2.69 12.10
CA ASP A 125 15.40 3.99 12.78
C ASP A 125 14.41 4.90 12.03
N ARG A 126 13.53 5.56 12.79
CA ARG A 126 12.61 6.54 12.20
C ARG A 126 13.41 7.79 11.89
N VAL A 127 13.36 8.25 10.64
CA VAL A 127 14.00 9.52 10.26
C VAL A 127 13.33 10.64 11.08
N PRO A 128 14.07 11.32 11.98
CA PRO A 128 13.47 12.33 12.83
C PRO A 128 13.07 13.54 11.99
N ARG A 129 11.82 14.02 12.14
CA ARG A 129 11.28 15.14 11.33
C ARG A 129 12.13 16.42 11.37
N ARG A 130 12.91 16.62 12.44
CA ARG A 130 13.82 17.77 12.60
C ARG A 130 15.07 17.70 11.73
N ARG A 131 15.43 16.52 11.21
CA ARG A 131 16.58 16.33 10.31
C ARG A 131 16.18 16.36 8.84
N LEU A 132 14.88 16.31 8.53
CA LEU A 132 14.38 16.40 7.17
C LEU A 132 14.47 17.85 6.69
N ALA A 133 15.06 18.04 5.52
CA ALA A 133 15.07 19.31 4.83
C ALA A 133 13.69 19.60 4.20
N ALA A 134 13.44 20.85 3.81
CA ALA A 134 12.17 21.25 3.22
C ALA A 134 11.96 20.69 1.80
N ASP A 135 13.05 20.33 1.15
CA ASP A 135 13.14 19.72 -0.18
C ASP A 135 13.24 18.19 -0.15
N ASP A 136 13.32 17.57 1.04
CA ASP A 136 13.31 16.10 1.13
C ASP A 136 11.92 15.55 0.77
N ASP A 137 11.90 14.64 -0.20
CA ASP A 137 10.70 14.00 -0.71
C ASP A 137 10.80 12.47 -0.73
N CYS A 138 9.63 11.82 -0.77
CA CYS A 138 9.55 10.37 -0.88
C CYS A 138 10.20 9.91 -2.19
N ALA A 139 11.16 8.99 -2.12
CA ALA A 139 11.84 8.46 -3.31
C ALA A 139 10.90 7.74 -4.29
N ILE A 140 9.73 7.28 -3.82
CA ILE A 140 8.76 6.51 -4.58
C ILE A 140 7.66 7.41 -5.16
N CYS A 141 6.97 8.19 -4.31
CA CYS A 141 5.83 9.00 -4.75
C CYS A 141 6.16 10.49 -4.91
N LYS A 142 7.37 10.92 -4.55
CA LYS A 142 7.85 12.31 -4.67
C LYS A 142 6.96 13.35 -4.00
N VAL A 143 6.25 12.92 -2.95
CA VAL A 143 5.54 13.80 -2.02
C VAL A 143 6.54 14.30 -0.97
N PRO A 144 6.57 15.61 -0.65
CA PRO A 144 7.44 16.16 0.39
C PRO A 144 7.13 15.54 1.76
N TYR A 145 8.16 15.10 2.49
CA TYR A 145 7.93 14.40 3.77
C TYR A 145 7.28 15.28 4.84
N LEU A 146 7.49 16.59 4.77
CA LEU A 146 6.92 17.53 5.73
C LEU A 146 5.42 17.81 5.51
N GLU A 147 4.89 17.48 4.33
CA GLU A 147 3.46 17.61 3.98
C GLU A 147 2.65 16.35 4.33
N ASP A 148 3.32 15.22 4.61
CA ASP A 148 2.67 13.98 5.05
C ASP A 148 2.33 14.09 6.56
N HIS A 149 1.02 14.13 6.85
CA HIS A 149 0.43 14.38 8.17
C HIS A 149 0.23 13.11 8.98
#